data_AF-A0A8T5MNM0-F1
#
_entry.id   AF-A0A8T5MNM0-F1
#
_cell.length_a   1.000
_cell.length_b   1.000
_cell.length_c   1.000
_cell.angle_alpha   90.00
_cell.angle_beta   90.00
_cell.angle_gamma   90.00
#
_symmetry.space_group_name_H-M   'P 1'
#
loop_
_entity.id
_entity.type
_entity.pdbx_description
1 polymer ?
#
loop_
_entity_poly.entity_id
_entity_poly.type
_entity_poly.pdbx_seq_one_letter_code
_entity_poly.pdbx_strand_id
1 'polypeptide(L)'
;MNKRVNTLILALFVLSLAIPFSAAITNTGHIKLLAVYQEDGTFTGSPADVQLEIKPGSGRVFLETIPLSKVDTQISTRFAKEVACKYADVDCNGYDFFYTIKSPAGIVGGPSAGGAISALTVAMLKDLPVDQDTAMTGTINSGELIGPVGSLRAKISAAKDAGIKTVLIPAVQATQKEDNTTDSIEYGKELGVEVVAVATLSDALTQLTGKEFTYEDKEINVPESYLKLMEDVAEDLCSRSEGLLGEVDVFDVKGKEEINLEWVNLQKEAQNMTEKGRRAQEKGNTYSAASYCFGANVKAHTLIYKVLDLTEEDTAEESAALQRKIDDFDKLTERRKKETITDLQTYMIVKERILEARQYLSTGNDSSPFGYVDERLNSAVVWSVFFGNEGEEYNLDEESLKGSCEEILAEVDERFQYLNLFFPGLLNDLRNNLLMAHKHYETGEHALCIYLASRTKAEANIMVTMLGVKEEVVDEV
;
A
#
# COMPACT_ATOMS: atom_id res chain seq x y z
N MET A 1 -65.58 12.73 26.42
CA MET A 1 -64.23 12.12 26.35
C MET A 1 -63.91 11.39 25.04
N ASN A 2 -64.85 11.18 24.10
CA ASN A 2 -64.64 10.27 22.95
C ASN A 2 -64.21 10.90 21.61
N LYS A 3 -64.35 12.22 21.41
CA LYS A 3 -63.96 12.83 20.12
C LYS A 3 -62.45 13.07 20.00
N ARG A 4 -61.79 13.57 21.06
CA ARG A 4 -60.34 13.83 21.03
C ARG A 4 -59.49 12.57 20.95
N VAL A 5 -59.95 11.46 21.56
CA VAL A 5 -59.24 10.17 21.51
C VAL A 5 -59.33 9.54 20.11
N ASN A 6 -60.49 9.60 19.45
CA ASN A 6 -60.62 9.10 18.08
C ASN A 6 -59.82 9.95 17.07
N THR A 7 -59.70 11.27 17.26
CA THR A 7 -58.85 12.10 16.41
C THR A 7 -57.36 11.83 16.63
N LEU A 8 -56.93 11.55 17.87
CA LEU A 8 -55.54 11.17 18.15
C LEU A 8 -55.20 9.80 17.56
N ILE A 9 -56.10 8.81 17.68
CA ILE A 9 -55.87 7.46 17.13
C ILE A 9 -55.86 7.50 15.60
N LEU A 10 -56.75 8.27 14.96
CA LEU A 10 -56.74 8.43 13.51
C LEU A 10 -55.49 9.19 13.01
N ALA A 11 -55.03 10.20 13.76
CA ALA A 11 -53.80 10.91 13.44
C ALA A 11 -52.56 10.01 13.61
N LEU A 12 -52.49 9.17 14.65
CA LEU A 12 -51.42 8.18 14.81
C LEU A 12 -51.45 7.10 13.72
N PHE A 13 -52.64 6.68 13.27
CA PHE A 13 -52.77 5.67 12.20
C PHE A 13 -52.37 6.22 10.82
N VAL A 14 -52.66 7.50 10.56
CA VAL A 14 -52.20 8.20 9.34
C VAL A 14 -50.71 8.50 9.40
N LEU A 15 -50.14 8.77 10.59
CA LEU A 15 -48.70 8.94 10.78
C LEU A 15 -47.92 7.62 10.63
N SER A 16 -48.51 6.47 10.98
CA SER A 16 -47.89 5.14 10.75
C SER A 16 -47.94 4.67 9.29
N LEU A 17 -48.77 5.29 8.44
CA LEU A 17 -48.82 5.05 6.99
C LEU A 17 -47.87 5.97 6.20
N ALA A 18 -47.19 6.90 6.88
CA ALA A 18 -46.15 7.76 6.31
C ALA A 18 -44.75 7.30 6.71
N ILE A 19 -44.53 5.98 6.82
CA ILE A 19 -43.17 5.46 6.66
C ILE A 19 -42.85 5.69 5.19
N PRO A 20 -41.89 6.56 4.83
CA PRO A 20 -41.41 6.55 3.46
C PRO A 20 -40.96 5.12 3.22
N PHE A 21 -41.65 4.43 2.31
CA PHE A 21 -41.08 3.27 1.65
C PHE A 21 -39.82 3.86 1.01
N SER A 22 -38.68 3.80 1.71
CA SER A 22 -37.40 3.94 1.07
C SER A 22 -37.44 2.83 0.04
N ALA A 23 -37.77 3.19 -1.18
CA ALA A 23 -37.43 2.40 -2.33
C ALA A 23 -35.92 2.24 -2.18
N ALA A 24 -35.50 1.12 -1.60
CA ALA A 24 -34.14 0.67 -1.69
C ALA A 24 -33.98 0.47 -3.19
N ILE A 25 -33.45 1.49 -3.85
CA ILE A 25 -33.00 1.40 -5.22
C ILE A 25 -31.86 0.39 -5.13
N THR A 26 -32.17 -0.88 -5.32
CA THR A 26 -31.18 -1.91 -5.57
C THR A 26 -30.56 -1.54 -6.90
N ASN A 27 -29.47 -0.78 -6.86
CA ASN A 27 -28.70 -0.51 -8.06
C ASN A 27 -28.08 -1.85 -8.44
N THR A 28 -28.41 -2.35 -9.63
CA THR A 28 -27.87 -3.60 -10.17
C THR A 28 -27.23 -3.28 -11.51
N GLY A 29 -25.97 -3.65 -11.67
CA GLY A 29 -25.22 -3.47 -12.91
C GLY A 29 -24.54 -4.76 -13.31
N HIS A 30 -24.17 -4.86 -14.58
CA HIS A 30 -23.36 -5.98 -15.05
C HIS A 30 -22.42 -5.56 -16.18
N ILE A 31 -21.36 -6.35 -16.35
CA ILE A 31 -20.36 -6.17 -17.41
C ILE A 31 -19.92 -7.55 -17.93
N LYS A 32 -19.64 -7.62 -19.23
CA LYS A 32 -19.10 -8.80 -19.88
C LYS A 32 -17.60 -8.95 -19.59
N LEU A 33 -17.21 -10.16 -19.22
CA LEU A 33 -15.84 -10.59 -18.96
C LEU A 33 -15.35 -11.56 -20.03
N LEU A 34 -14.04 -11.72 -20.11
CA LEU A 34 -13.40 -12.75 -20.92
C LEU A 34 -12.50 -13.63 -20.05
N ALA A 35 -12.87 -14.89 -19.93
CA ALA A 35 -12.15 -15.91 -19.18
C ALA A 35 -11.44 -16.88 -20.12
N VAL A 36 -10.58 -17.72 -19.54
CA VAL A 36 -10.00 -18.88 -20.22
C VAL A 36 -10.13 -20.08 -19.30
N TYR A 37 -10.35 -21.25 -19.90
CA TYR A 37 -10.21 -22.51 -19.20
C TYR A 37 -9.30 -23.43 -20.01
N GLN A 38 -8.68 -24.39 -19.32
CA GLN A 38 -7.74 -25.32 -19.91
C GLN A 38 -8.40 -26.69 -20.05
N GLU A 39 -8.39 -27.22 -21.26
CA GLU A 39 -8.84 -28.59 -21.58
C GLU A 39 -7.76 -29.24 -22.45
N ASP A 40 -7.27 -30.42 -22.07
CA ASP A 40 -6.22 -31.16 -22.77
C ASP A 40 -4.96 -30.36 -23.13
N GLY A 41 -4.57 -29.42 -22.26
CA GLY A 41 -3.38 -28.58 -22.47
C GLY A 41 -3.61 -27.37 -23.39
N THR A 42 -4.78 -27.23 -24.00
CA THR A 42 -5.16 -26.10 -24.84
C THR A 42 -5.99 -25.10 -24.03
N PHE A 43 -5.65 -23.81 -24.12
CA PHE A 43 -6.42 -22.74 -23.49
C PHE A 43 -7.53 -22.30 -24.43
N THR A 44 -8.78 -22.48 -24.00
CA THR A 44 -9.96 -22.04 -24.74
C THR A 44 -10.59 -20.83 -24.04
N GLY A 45 -10.85 -19.77 -24.81
CA GLY A 45 -11.52 -18.59 -24.29
C GLY A 45 -13.00 -18.83 -24.05
N SER A 46 -13.56 -18.09 -23.09
CA SER A 46 -14.96 -18.21 -22.73
C SER A 46 -15.53 -16.85 -22.31
N PRO A 47 -16.69 -16.41 -22.84
CA PRO A 47 -17.36 -15.24 -22.32
C PRO A 47 -17.87 -15.53 -20.90
N ALA A 48 -17.79 -14.53 -20.03
CA ALA A 48 -18.40 -14.57 -18.71
C ALA A 48 -19.14 -13.26 -18.45
N ASP A 49 -19.97 -13.23 -17.41
CA ASP A 49 -20.71 -12.05 -16.98
C ASP A 49 -20.49 -11.88 -15.48
N VAL A 50 -20.21 -10.65 -15.04
CA VAL A 50 -20.24 -10.31 -13.62
C VAL A 50 -21.34 -9.30 -13.37
N GLN A 51 -22.18 -9.64 -12.39
CA GLN A 51 -23.27 -8.81 -11.90
C GLN A 51 -22.87 -8.28 -10.53
N LEU A 52 -23.24 -7.04 -10.24
CA LEU A 52 -23.05 -6.43 -8.94
C LEU A 52 -24.38 -5.89 -8.45
N GLU A 53 -24.66 -6.11 -7.17
CA GLU A 53 -25.70 -5.44 -6.40
C GLU A 53 -25.06 -4.78 -5.16
N ILE A 54 -25.38 -3.51 -4.91
CA ILE A 54 -24.88 -2.75 -3.75
C ILE A 54 -26.04 -2.49 -2.80
N LYS A 55 -25.83 -2.79 -1.51
CA LYS A 55 -26.82 -2.56 -0.44
C LYS A 55 -26.20 -1.81 0.73
N PRO A 56 -26.99 -1.06 1.53
CA PRO A 56 -26.50 -0.57 2.82
C PRO A 56 -25.95 -1.74 3.66
N GLY A 57 -24.78 -1.56 4.25
CA GLY A 57 -24.00 -2.64 4.85
C GLY A 57 -22.80 -2.15 5.65
N SER A 58 -21.80 -3.01 5.77
CA SER A 58 -20.60 -2.78 6.61
C SER A 58 -19.30 -3.02 5.84
N GLY A 59 -19.27 -2.75 4.53
CA GLY A 59 -18.07 -2.89 3.68
C GLY A 59 -17.80 -4.30 3.15
N ARG A 60 -18.71 -5.25 3.34
CA ARG A 60 -18.46 -6.68 3.07
C ARG A 60 -18.58 -7.03 1.59
N VAL A 61 -17.80 -8.03 1.17
CA VAL A 61 -17.82 -8.58 -0.18
C VAL A 61 -18.39 -10.00 -0.14
N PHE A 62 -19.48 -10.20 -0.86
CA PHE A 62 -20.07 -11.50 -1.14
C PHE A 62 -19.79 -11.86 -2.59
N LEU A 63 -19.24 -13.04 -2.82
CA LEU A 63 -18.96 -13.55 -4.16
C LEU A 63 -19.69 -14.88 -4.35
N GLU A 64 -20.60 -14.90 -5.30
CA GLU A 64 -21.21 -16.11 -5.83
C GLU A 64 -20.65 -16.38 -7.23
N THR A 65 -20.27 -17.62 -7.50
CA THR A 65 -19.81 -18.02 -8.84
C THR A 65 -20.56 -19.25 -9.34
N ILE A 66 -20.87 -19.24 -10.62
CA ILE A 66 -21.46 -20.37 -11.34
C ILE A 66 -20.60 -20.56 -12.59
N PRO A 67 -19.67 -21.55 -12.62
CA PRO A 67 -19.42 -22.67 -11.69
C PRO A 67 -18.58 -22.26 -10.44
N LEU A 68 -18.03 -23.25 -9.72
CA LEU A 68 -17.08 -23.05 -8.62
C LEU A 68 -15.88 -22.17 -9.02
N SER A 69 -15.39 -21.37 -8.08
CA SER A 69 -14.20 -20.53 -8.27
C SER A 69 -12.98 -21.02 -7.48
N LYS A 70 -11.80 -20.62 -7.94
CA LYS A 70 -10.57 -20.66 -7.15
C LYS A 70 -10.51 -19.49 -6.17
N VAL A 71 -9.63 -19.60 -5.18
CA VAL A 71 -9.44 -18.58 -4.10
C VAL A 71 -8.97 -17.24 -4.66
N ASP A 72 -8.17 -17.26 -5.73
CA ASP A 72 -7.65 -16.09 -6.43
C ASP A 72 -8.74 -15.12 -6.91
N THR A 73 -9.91 -15.64 -7.30
CA THR A 73 -11.04 -14.84 -7.78
C THR A 73 -11.65 -14.02 -6.64
N GLN A 74 -11.72 -14.61 -5.44
CA GLN A 74 -12.21 -13.93 -4.25
C GLN A 74 -11.25 -12.81 -3.83
N ILE A 75 -9.94 -13.09 -3.81
CA ILE A 75 -8.91 -12.10 -3.52
C ILE A 75 -8.97 -10.94 -4.51
N SER A 76 -9.02 -11.24 -5.81
CA SER A 76 -9.10 -10.23 -6.86
C SER A 76 -10.36 -9.37 -6.78
N THR A 77 -11.49 -9.95 -6.35
CA THR A 77 -12.76 -9.22 -6.21
C THR A 77 -12.70 -8.23 -5.05
N ARG A 78 -12.14 -8.66 -3.89
CA ARG A 78 -11.95 -7.77 -2.73
C ARG A 78 -11.00 -6.62 -3.04
N PHE A 79 -9.89 -6.92 -3.70
CA PHE A 79 -8.94 -5.90 -4.14
C PHE A 79 -9.58 -4.91 -5.12
N ALA A 80 -10.29 -5.40 -6.13
CA ALA A 80 -10.99 -4.56 -7.10
C ALA A 80 -12.02 -3.63 -6.43
N LYS A 81 -12.76 -4.13 -5.43
CA LYS A 81 -13.68 -3.30 -4.62
C LYS A 81 -12.93 -2.18 -3.91
N GLU A 82 -11.81 -2.48 -3.24
CA GLU A 82 -11.01 -1.49 -2.52
C GLU A 82 -10.50 -0.38 -3.46
N VAL A 83 -9.94 -0.75 -4.63
CA VAL A 83 -9.49 0.20 -5.64
C VAL A 83 -10.64 1.06 -6.15
N ALA A 84 -11.80 0.45 -6.44
CA ALA A 84 -12.97 1.17 -6.89
C ALA A 84 -13.51 2.18 -5.87
N CYS A 85 -13.57 1.80 -4.59
CA CYS A 85 -14.02 2.68 -3.50
C CYS A 85 -13.11 3.90 -3.35
N LYS A 86 -11.80 3.67 -3.38
CA LYS A 86 -10.79 4.73 -3.34
C LYS A 86 -10.91 5.66 -4.55
N TYR A 87 -11.01 5.11 -5.75
CA TYR A 87 -11.19 5.89 -6.98
C TYR A 87 -12.49 6.71 -6.96
N ALA A 88 -13.57 6.14 -6.43
CA ALA A 88 -14.85 6.80 -6.38
C ALA A 88 -14.93 7.93 -5.34
N ASP A 89 -13.97 7.98 -4.40
CA ASP A 89 -13.98 8.83 -3.20
C ASP A 89 -15.23 8.60 -2.34
N VAL A 90 -15.60 7.32 -2.17
CA VAL A 90 -16.78 6.88 -1.41
C VAL A 90 -16.34 6.01 -0.24
N ASP A 91 -16.83 6.33 0.96
CA ASP A 91 -16.70 5.45 2.12
C ASP A 91 -17.58 4.21 1.94
N CYS A 92 -16.93 3.13 1.50
CA CYS A 92 -17.59 1.86 1.26
C CYS A 92 -17.95 1.09 2.54
N ASN A 93 -17.55 1.57 3.73
CA ASN A 93 -17.95 0.94 5.00
C ASN A 93 -19.45 1.04 5.24
N GLY A 94 -20.17 1.92 4.55
CA GLY A 94 -21.63 1.99 4.57
C GLY A 94 -22.35 0.99 3.65
N TYR A 95 -21.63 0.17 2.87
CA TYR A 95 -22.22 -0.66 1.81
C TYR A 95 -21.67 -2.10 1.79
N ASP A 96 -22.53 -3.06 1.48
CA ASP A 96 -22.15 -4.44 1.14
C ASP A 96 -22.28 -4.66 -0.38
N PHE A 97 -21.35 -5.43 -0.94
CA PHE A 97 -21.21 -5.67 -2.37
C PHE A 97 -21.44 -7.15 -2.68
N PHE A 98 -22.43 -7.43 -3.52
CA PHE A 98 -22.80 -8.79 -3.93
C PHE A 98 -22.42 -8.99 -5.39
N TYR A 99 -21.31 -9.69 -5.62
CA TYR A 99 -20.83 -10.05 -6.95
C TYR A 99 -21.31 -11.45 -7.33
N THR A 100 -21.89 -11.57 -8.52
CA THR A 100 -22.27 -12.87 -9.11
C THR A 100 -21.55 -13.04 -10.44
N ILE A 101 -20.64 -14.01 -10.53
CA ILE A 101 -19.93 -14.35 -11.76
C ILE A 101 -20.56 -15.58 -12.41
N LYS A 102 -20.99 -15.45 -13.66
CA LYS A 102 -21.53 -16.56 -14.46
C LYS A 102 -20.59 -16.83 -15.63
N SER A 103 -20.16 -18.07 -15.79
CA SER A 103 -19.32 -18.52 -16.89
C SER A 103 -19.74 -19.92 -17.35
N PRO A 104 -19.67 -20.22 -18.65
CA PRO A 104 -19.82 -21.59 -19.14
C PRO A 104 -18.54 -22.42 -18.98
N ALA A 105 -17.43 -21.82 -18.54
CA ALA A 105 -16.22 -22.54 -18.15
C ALA A 105 -16.50 -23.51 -16.98
N GLY A 106 -15.62 -24.51 -16.77
CA GLY A 106 -15.79 -25.51 -15.70
C GLY A 106 -15.42 -25.02 -14.29
N ILE A 107 -14.40 -24.16 -14.17
CA ILE A 107 -13.98 -23.50 -12.93
C ILE A 107 -13.52 -22.08 -13.26
N VAL A 108 -13.98 -21.08 -12.51
CA VAL A 108 -13.53 -19.69 -12.64
C VAL A 108 -12.27 -19.48 -11.80
N GLY A 109 -11.27 -18.80 -12.33
CA GLY A 109 -10.04 -18.52 -11.62
C GLY A 109 -9.28 -17.33 -12.19
N GLY A 110 -8.29 -16.91 -11.44
CA GLY A 110 -7.33 -15.87 -11.81
C GLY A 110 -7.83 -14.44 -11.57
N PRO A 111 -6.89 -13.48 -11.51
CA PRO A 111 -7.19 -12.08 -11.21
C PRO A 111 -7.65 -11.25 -12.42
N SER A 112 -7.81 -11.87 -13.61
CA SER A 112 -8.01 -11.13 -14.86
C SER A 112 -9.35 -10.38 -14.99
N ALA A 113 -10.26 -10.54 -14.03
CA ALA A 113 -11.50 -9.78 -13.94
C ALA A 113 -11.37 -8.50 -13.10
N GLY A 114 -10.25 -8.29 -12.40
CA GLY A 114 -10.09 -7.21 -11.42
C GLY A 114 -10.36 -5.81 -11.98
N GLY A 115 -9.88 -5.51 -13.19
CA GLY A 115 -10.13 -4.22 -13.85
C GLY A 115 -11.60 -4.00 -14.16
N ALA A 116 -12.27 -5.03 -14.71
CA ALA A 116 -13.69 -4.97 -15.05
C ALA A 116 -14.60 -4.87 -13.81
N ILE A 117 -14.27 -5.62 -12.75
CA ILE A 117 -14.97 -5.53 -11.45
C ILE A 117 -14.80 -4.14 -10.86
N SER A 118 -13.60 -3.55 -10.93
CA SER A 118 -13.35 -2.20 -10.43
C SER A 118 -14.18 -1.17 -11.19
N ALA A 119 -14.17 -1.24 -12.53
CA ALA A 119 -14.93 -0.34 -13.38
C ALA A 119 -16.44 -0.44 -13.16
N LEU A 120 -16.98 -1.67 -13.07
CA LEU A 120 -18.40 -1.89 -12.74
C LEU A 120 -18.75 -1.31 -11.37
N THR A 121 -17.89 -1.50 -10.37
CA THR A 121 -18.12 -1.00 -9.01
C THR A 121 -18.16 0.52 -8.99
N VAL A 122 -17.21 1.20 -9.64
CA VAL A 122 -17.22 2.67 -9.76
C VAL A 122 -18.46 3.14 -10.52
N ALA A 123 -18.79 2.49 -11.63
CA ALA A 123 -19.96 2.85 -12.43
C ALA A 123 -21.24 2.79 -11.59
N MET A 124 -21.42 1.74 -10.79
CA MET A 124 -22.59 1.61 -9.92
C MET A 124 -22.60 2.60 -8.74
N LEU A 125 -21.46 2.87 -8.13
CA LEU A 125 -21.36 3.86 -7.05
C LEU A 125 -21.66 5.28 -7.55
N LYS A 126 -21.34 5.59 -8.81
CA LYS A 126 -21.55 6.90 -9.44
C LYS A 126 -22.79 6.96 -10.34
N ASP A 127 -23.64 5.92 -10.32
CA ASP A 127 -24.87 5.81 -11.14
C ASP A 127 -24.62 6.05 -12.64
N LEU A 128 -23.63 5.34 -13.19
CA LEU A 128 -23.18 5.44 -14.57
C LEU A 128 -23.66 4.24 -15.38
N PRO A 129 -24.16 4.46 -16.61
CA PRO A 129 -24.50 3.36 -17.51
C PRO A 129 -23.22 2.65 -17.96
N VAL A 130 -23.27 1.33 -18.04
CA VAL A 130 -22.19 0.48 -18.58
C VAL A 130 -22.62 -0.07 -19.93
N ASP A 131 -21.80 0.12 -20.96
CA ASP A 131 -22.02 -0.42 -22.29
C ASP A 131 -22.02 -1.96 -22.26
N GLN A 132 -23.12 -2.53 -22.76
CA GLN A 132 -23.35 -3.96 -22.78
C GLN A 132 -22.81 -4.64 -24.04
N ASP A 133 -22.35 -3.88 -25.04
CA ASP A 133 -21.69 -4.43 -26.23
C ASP A 133 -20.16 -4.55 -26.06
N THR A 134 -19.63 -4.07 -24.94
CA THR A 134 -18.20 -4.07 -24.59
C THR A 134 -17.89 -5.14 -23.54
N ALA A 135 -16.81 -5.88 -23.74
CA ALA A 135 -16.24 -6.77 -22.73
C ALA A 135 -14.84 -6.32 -22.33
N MET A 136 -14.40 -6.72 -21.14
CA MET A 136 -13.10 -6.33 -20.62
C MET A 136 -12.35 -7.50 -20.00
N THR A 137 -11.03 -7.49 -20.17
CA THR A 137 -10.09 -8.31 -19.39
C THR A 137 -8.91 -7.46 -18.94
N GLY A 138 -8.43 -7.70 -17.72
CA GLY A 138 -7.32 -6.95 -17.14
C GLY A 138 -7.24 -7.16 -15.64
N THR A 139 -6.03 -7.31 -15.11
CA THR A 139 -5.82 -7.21 -13.66
C THR A 139 -5.91 -5.75 -13.22
N ILE A 140 -5.98 -5.49 -11.91
CA ILE A 140 -5.98 -4.14 -11.34
C ILE A 140 -4.94 -4.08 -10.22
N ASN A 141 -4.30 -2.93 -10.04
CA ASN A 141 -3.40 -2.67 -8.93
C ASN A 141 -3.83 -1.45 -8.09
N SER A 142 -3.11 -1.18 -7.01
CA SER A 142 -3.40 -0.08 -6.08
C SER A 142 -3.18 1.32 -6.66
N GLY A 143 -2.48 1.41 -7.80
CA GLY A 143 -2.29 2.61 -8.59
C GLY A 143 -3.31 2.75 -9.73
N GLU A 144 -4.40 1.98 -9.70
CA GLU A 144 -5.50 2.05 -10.67
C GLU A 144 -5.11 1.65 -12.10
N LEU A 145 -3.96 0.99 -12.28
CA LEU A 145 -3.47 0.56 -13.58
C LEU A 145 -4.05 -0.79 -13.98
N ILE A 146 -4.40 -0.93 -15.26
CA ILE A 146 -4.88 -2.16 -15.86
C ILE A 146 -3.68 -3.03 -16.25
N GLY A 147 -3.48 -4.11 -15.50
CA GLY A 147 -2.32 -4.99 -15.64
C GLY A 147 -2.55 -6.17 -16.60
N PRO A 148 -1.46 -6.88 -16.95
CA PRO A 148 -1.47 -7.92 -17.97
C PRO A 148 -2.29 -9.16 -17.56
N VAL A 149 -2.66 -9.95 -18.56
CA VAL A 149 -3.42 -11.20 -18.45
C VAL A 149 -2.84 -12.30 -19.34
N GLY A 150 -3.06 -13.56 -18.98
CA GLY A 150 -2.70 -14.70 -19.82
C GLY A 150 -3.70 -14.96 -20.95
N SER A 151 -3.19 -15.57 -22.02
CA SER A 151 -3.98 -16.12 -23.15
C SER A 151 -4.91 -15.10 -23.80
N LEU A 152 -4.37 -13.93 -24.14
CA LEU A 152 -5.17 -12.79 -24.58
C LEU A 152 -5.86 -13.05 -25.92
N ARG A 153 -5.19 -13.72 -26.87
CA ARG A 153 -5.80 -14.07 -28.16
C ARG A 153 -7.03 -14.96 -28.00
N ALA A 154 -6.95 -15.99 -27.15
CA ALA A 154 -8.08 -16.89 -26.89
C ALA A 154 -9.30 -16.13 -26.34
N LYS A 155 -9.07 -15.12 -25.48
CA LYS A 155 -10.11 -14.23 -24.96
C LYS A 155 -10.75 -13.38 -26.08
N ILE A 156 -9.96 -12.82 -26.98
CA ILE A 156 -10.47 -12.04 -28.13
C ILE A 156 -11.30 -12.95 -29.06
N SER A 157 -10.86 -14.18 -29.33
CA SER A 157 -11.64 -15.14 -30.12
C SER A 157 -13.00 -15.45 -29.48
N ALA A 158 -13.03 -15.63 -28.16
CA ALA A 158 -14.26 -15.88 -27.42
C ALA A 158 -15.23 -14.69 -27.47
N ALA A 159 -14.72 -13.47 -27.52
CA ALA A 159 -15.55 -12.28 -27.71
C ALA A 159 -16.27 -12.30 -29.06
N LYS A 160 -15.56 -12.66 -30.13
CA LYS A 160 -16.15 -12.86 -31.46
C LYS A 160 -17.23 -13.95 -31.44
N ASP A 161 -16.97 -15.09 -30.81
CA ASP A 161 -17.93 -16.20 -30.74
C ASP A 161 -19.18 -15.85 -29.91
N ALA A 162 -19.05 -14.93 -28.95
CA ALA A 162 -20.13 -14.39 -28.14
C ALA A 162 -20.85 -13.18 -28.78
N GLY A 163 -20.44 -12.74 -29.98
CA GLY A 163 -21.02 -11.57 -30.67
C GLY A 163 -20.74 -10.23 -29.97
N ILE A 164 -19.65 -10.13 -29.22
CA ILE A 164 -19.20 -8.92 -28.53
C ILE A 164 -18.50 -8.02 -29.54
N LYS A 165 -18.84 -6.73 -29.55
CA LYS A 165 -18.33 -5.79 -30.57
C LYS A 165 -16.97 -5.24 -30.19
N THR A 166 -16.80 -4.87 -28.92
CA THR A 166 -15.63 -4.16 -28.43
C THR A 166 -15.01 -4.91 -27.25
N VAL A 167 -13.69 -5.01 -27.23
CA VAL A 167 -12.91 -5.67 -26.18
C VAL A 167 -11.85 -4.74 -25.64
N LEU A 168 -11.93 -4.45 -24.35
CA LEU A 168 -10.92 -3.69 -23.62
C LEU A 168 -9.82 -4.62 -23.11
N ILE A 169 -8.58 -4.30 -23.46
CA ILE A 169 -7.39 -5.09 -23.09
C ILE A 169 -6.34 -4.22 -22.39
N PRO A 170 -5.42 -4.81 -21.61
CA PRO A 170 -4.33 -4.05 -20.99
C PRO A 170 -3.44 -3.40 -22.05
N ALA A 171 -3.17 -2.11 -21.92
CA ALA A 171 -2.36 -1.35 -22.88
C ALA A 171 -0.96 -1.92 -23.08
N VAL A 172 -0.36 -2.46 -22.01
CA VAL A 172 0.97 -3.10 -22.04
C VAL A 172 1.03 -4.35 -22.94
N GLN A 173 -0.13 -4.92 -23.31
CA GLN A 173 -0.26 -6.10 -24.18
C GLN A 173 -0.82 -5.78 -25.58
N ALA A 174 -1.14 -4.51 -25.86
CA ALA A 174 -1.74 -4.09 -27.12
C ALA A 174 -0.87 -4.47 -28.34
N THR A 175 0.43 -4.22 -28.24
CA THR A 175 1.43 -4.47 -29.29
C THR A 175 2.25 -5.75 -29.06
N GLN A 176 1.94 -6.52 -28.02
CA GLN A 176 2.61 -7.80 -27.79
C GLN A 176 2.20 -8.81 -28.87
N LYS A 177 3.21 -9.45 -29.46
CA LYS A 177 3.03 -10.55 -30.41
C LYS A 177 3.16 -11.85 -29.65
N GLU A 178 2.05 -12.55 -29.41
CA GLU A 178 2.11 -13.96 -29.00
C GLU A 178 2.64 -14.77 -30.21
N ASP A 179 3.67 -15.59 -30.01
CA ASP A 179 4.23 -16.55 -30.98
C ASP A 179 4.65 -15.98 -32.36
N ASN A 180 5.26 -14.77 -32.41
CA ASN A 180 5.68 -14.11 -33.67
C ASN A 180 4.54 -13.83 -34.67
N THR A 181 3.28 -13.78 -34.19
CA THR A 181 2.10 -13.50 -35.01
C THR A 181 1.72 -12.01 -35.04
N THR A 182 0.56 -11.69 -35.62
CA THR A 182 -0.09 -10.38 -35.64
C THR A 182 -0.32 -9.85 -34.21
N ASP A 183 -0.25 -8.53 -33.98
CA ASP A 183 -0.57 -7.96 -32.67
C ASP A 183 -2.06 -8.14 -32.29
N SER A 184 -2.39 -7.90 -31.02
CA SER A 184 -3.72 -8.13 -30.47
C SER A 184 -4.80 -7.26 -31.13
N ILE A 185 -4.46 -6.03 -31.53
CA ILE A 185 -5.39 -5.08 -32.14
C ILE A 185 -5.73 -5.54 -33.56
N GLU A 186 -4.71 -5.87 -34.35
CA GLU A 186 -4.90 -6.33 -35.73
C GLU A 186 -5.58 -7.71 -35.75
N TYR A 187 -5.28 -8.60 -34.81
CA TYR A 187 -5.99 -9.87 -34.65
C TYR A 187 -7.49 -9.69 -34.37
N GLY A 188 -7.86 -8.76 -33.49
CA GLY A 188 -9.26 -8.41 -33.26
C GLY A 188 -9.94 -7.94 -34.54
N LYS A 189 -9.27 -7.06 -35.30
CA LYS A 189 -9.77 -6.54 -36.57
C LYS A 189 -10.00 -7.64 -37.62
N GLU A 190 -9.11 -8.63 -37.72
CA GLU A 190 -9.29 -9.81 -38.59
C GLU A 190 -10.55 -10.61 -38.23
N LEU A 191 -10.92 -10.65 -36.95
CA LEU A 191 -12.11 -11.32 -36.44
C LEU A 191 -13.39 -10.46 -36.48
N GLY A 192 -13.28 -9.17 -36.84
CA GLY A 192 -14.40 -8.23 -36.80
C GLY A 192 -14.76 -7.76 -35.39
N VAL A 193 -13.82 -7.82 -34.45
CA VAL A 193 -13.95 -7.30 -33.08
C VAL A 193 -13.06 -6.08 -32.92
N GLU A 194 -13.62 -4.99 -32.41
CA GLU A 194 -12.85 -3.79 -32.06
C GLU A 194 -12.08 -4.05 -30.76
N VAL A 195 -10.75 -3.88 -30.79
CA VAL A 195 -9.90 -4.07 -29.61
C VAL A 195 -9.32 -2.72 -29.21
N VAL A 196 -9.60 -2.31 -27.97
CA VAL A 196 -9.18 -1.03 -27.41
C VAL A 196 -8.24 -1.28 -26.23
N ALA A 197 -7.07 -0.64 -26.27
CA ALA A 197 -6.09 -0.70 -25.22
C ALA A 197 -6.42 0.33 -24.12
N VAL A 198 -6.45 -0.12 -22.87
CA VAL A 198 -6.68 0.74 -21.69
C VAL A 198 -5.52 0.58 -20.70
N ALA A 199 -4.99 1.69 -20.19
CA ALA A 199 -3.86 1.68 -19.26
C ALA A 199 -4.32 1.87 -17.81
N THR A 200 -5.41 2.62 -17.61
CA THR A 200 -5.93 2.98 -16.29
C THR A 200 -7.41 2.61 -16.13
N LEU A 201 -7.87 2.59 -14.88
CA LEU A 201 -9.29 2.48 -14.55
C LEU A 201 -10.10 3.63 -15.16
N SER A 202 -9.52 4.83 -15.24
CA SER A 202 -10.12 6.00 -15.90
C SER A 202 -10.39 5.73 -17.38
N ASP A 203 -9.41 5.20 -18.11
CA ASP A 203 -9.56 4.85 -19.53
C ASP A 203 -10.69 3.84 -19.74
N ALA A 204 -10.71 2.80 -18.89
CA ALA A 204 -11.74 1.76 -18.94
C ALA A 204 -13.14 2.33 -18.69
N LEU A 205 -13.30 3.22 -17.69
CA LEU A 205 -14.56 3.89 -17.40
C LEU A 205 -15.01 4.79 -18.55
N THR A 206 -14.10 5.52 -19.19
CA THR A 206 -14.41 6.34 -20.36
C THR A 206 -14.95 5.49 -21.50
N GLN A 207 -14.30 4.37 -21.81
CA GLN A 207 -14.76 3.45 -22.85
C GLN A 207 -16.10 2.78 -22.50
N LEU A 208 -16.31 2.40 -21.24
CA LEU A 208 -17.52 1.68 -20.81
C LEU A 208 -18.74 2.59 -20.63
N THR A 209 -18.56 3.86 -20.30
CA THR A 209 -19.68 4.75 -19.93
C THR A 209 -19.87 5.92 -20.89
N GLY A 210 -18.89 6.19 -21.76
CA GLY A 210 -18.88 7.34 -22.66
C GLY A 210 -18.66 8.70 -21.96
N LYS A 211 -18.37 8.71 -20.66
CA LYS A 211 -18.03 9.94 -19.92
C LYS A 211 -16.52 10.05 -19.74
N GLU A 212 -15.98 11.24 -19.95
CA GLU A 212 -14.57 11.53 -19.65
C GLU A 212 -14.34 11.54 -18.14
N PHE A 213 -13.31 10.81 -17.70
CA PHE A 213 -12.83 10.82 -16.32
C PHE A 213 -11.41 11.36 -16.30
N THR A 214 -11.25 12.58 -15.78
CA THR A 214 -9.95 13.19 -15.54
C THR A 214 -9.51 12.88 -14.12
N TYR A 215 -8.28 12.41 -13.97
CA TYR A 215 -7.62 12.38 -12.67
C TYR A 215 -7.37 13.82 -12.23
N GLU A 216 -8.02 14.25 -11.14
CA GLU A 216 -7.68 15.52 -10.50
C GLU A 216 -6.58 15.24 -9.48
N ASP A 217 -5.38 15.78 -9.72
CA ASP A 217 -4.34 15.81 -8.71
C ASP A 217 -4.89 16.59 -7.51
N LYS A 218 -5.25 15.88 -6.44
CA LYS A 218 -5.61 16.51 -5.16
C LYS A 218 -4.35 17.21 -4.66
N GLU A 219 -4.32 18.55 -4.71
CA GLU A 219 -3.24 19.32 -4.07
C GLU A 219 -3.20 18.96 -2.59
N ILE A 220 -2.11 18.32 -2.16
CA ILE A 220 -1.89 17.99 -0.76
C ILE A 220 -1.43 19.26 -0.05
N ASN A 221 -2.33 19.87 0.72
CA ASN A 221 -1.97 20.99 1.58
C ASN A 221 -1.26 20.47 2.83
N VAL A 222 0.03 20.73 2.95
CA VAL A 222 0.84 20.34 4.12
C VAL A 222 0.76 21.46 5.17
N PRO A 223 0.36 21.16 6.42
CA PRO A 223 0.31 22.17 7.49
C PRO A 223 1.66 22.83 7.73
N GLU A 224 1.66 24.16 7.92
CA GLU A 224 2.89 24.92 8.22
C GLU A 224 3.56 24.43 9.51
N SER A 225 2.77 24.01 10.50
CA SER A 225 3.26 23.38 11.73
C SER A 225 4.07 22.11 11.46
N TYR A 226 3.63 21.28 10.52
CA TYR A 226 4.36 20.08 10.12
C TYR A 226 5.67 20.43 9.40
N LEU A 227 5.65 21.40 8.49
CA LEU A 227 6.85 21.85 7.78
C LEU A 227 7.91 22.34 8.77
N LYS A 228 7.50 23.14 9.75
CA LYS A 228 8.39 23.63 10.81
C LYS A 228 8.99 22.50 11.66
N LEU A 229 8.20 21.50 12.05
CA LEU A 229 8.72 20.33 12.77
C LEU A 229 9.76 19.58 11.94
N MET A 230 9.52 19.44 10.64
CA MET A 230 10.49 18.81 9.74
C MET A 230 11.75 19.64 9.53
N GLU A 231 11.66 20.98 9.56
CA GLU A 231 12.83 21.87 9.59
C GLU A 231 13.66 21.63 10.87
N ASP A 232 13.01 21.56 12.03
CA ASP A 232 13.67 21.30 13.32
C ASP A 232 14.36 19.91 13.31
N VAL A 233 13.69 18.88 12.79
CA VAL A 233 14.28 17.52 12.64
C VAL A 233 15.49 17.54 11.71
N ALA A 234 15.41 18.24 10.58
CA ALA A 234 16.53 18.34 9.66
C ALA A 234 17.71 19.09 10.28
N GLU A 235 17.42 20.20 10.98
CA GLU A 235 18.44 20.99 11.65
C GLU A 235 19.16 20.20 12.75
N ASP A 236 18.43 19.49 13.61
CA ASP A 236 19.01 18.66 14.66
C ASP A 236 19.96 17.59 14.09
N LEU A 237 19.52 16.87 13.04
CA LEU A 237 20.33 15.82 12.42
C LEU A 237 21.57 16.37 11.70
N CYS A 238 21.45 17.52 11.03
CA CYS A 238 22.58 18.14 10.32
C CYS A 238 23.56 18.84 11.27
N SER A 239 23.08 19.51 12.32
CA SER A 239 23.96 20.08 13.35
C SER A 239 24.72 18.98 14.10
N ARG A 240 24.07 17.83 14.34
CA ARG A 240 24.73 16.64 14.90
C ARG A 240 25.85 16.12 13.99
N SER A 241 25.63 16.08 12.68
CA SER A 241 26.65 15.57 11.74
C SER A 241 27.91 16.43 11.73
N GLU A 242 27.74 17.75 11.81
CA GLU A 242 28.84 18.71 11.93
C GLU A 242 29.57 18.54 13.27
N GLY A 243 28.84 18.34 14.37
CA GLY A 243 29.41 18.07 15.69
C GLY A 243 30.29 16.81 15.69
N LEU A 244 29.75 15.68 15.18
CA LEU A 244 30.45 14.40 15.13
C LEU A 244 31.70 14.44 14.25
N LEU A 245 31.62 15.15 13.11
CA LEU A 245 32.78 15.35 12.24
C LEU A 245 33.87 16.23 12.92
N GLY A 246 33.49 17.08 13.87
CA GLY A 246 34.42 17.85 14.69
C GLY A 246 35.08 17.04 15.82
N GLU A 247 34.50 15.92 16.24
CA GLU A 247 35.04 15.05 17.30
C GLU A 247 36.16 14.12 16.80
N VAL A 248 36.30 13.94 15.49
CA VAL A 248 37.31 13.05 14.89
C VAL A 248 38.16 13.76 13.87
N ASP A 249 39.44 13.93 14.21
CA ASP A 249 40.48 14.23 13.24
C ASP A 249 41.25 12.94 12.90
N VAL A 250 40.98 12.36 11.73
CA VAL A 250 41.68 11.15 11.24
C VAL A 250 43.18 11.38 11.01
N PHE A 251 43.64 12.63 10.99
CA PHE A 251 45.06 12.98 10.87
C PHE A 251 45.75 13.18 12.23
N ASP A 252 44.99 13.21 13.34
CA ASP A 252 45.50 13.34 14.71
C ASP A 252 45.03 12.20 15.62
N VAL A 253 45.05 10.96 15.09
CA VAL A 253 44.78 9.76 15.90
C VAL A 253 46.05 9.41 16.69
N LYS A 254 46.07 9.74 17.99
CA LYS A 254 47.21 9.45 18.89
C LYS A 254 47.69 8.00 18.76
N GLY A 255 48.94 7.82 18.34
CA GLY A 255 49.63 6.53 18.37
C GLY A 255 49.53 5.67 17.11
N LYS A 256 48.95 6.15 16.00
CA LYS A 256 48.95 5.44 14.70
C LYS A 256 49.77 6.23 13.67
N GLU A 257 50.90 5.68 13.22
CA GLU A 257 51.83 6.31 12.26
C GLU A 257 51.37 6.18 10.79
N GLU A 258 50.45 5.26 10.48
CA GLU A 258 49.92 5.04 9.12
C GLU A 258 48.49 5.55 8.96
N ILE A 259 48.23 6.27 7.85
CA ILE A 259 46.90 6.76 7.48
C ILE A 259 46.04 5.58 7.01
N ASN A 260 44.96 5.30 7.72
CA ASN A 260 43.97 4.31 7.29
C ASN A 260 43.06 4.91 6.19
N LEU A 261 43.21 4.42 4.96
CA LEU A 261 42.41 4.87 3.80
C LEU A 261 40.90 4.66 3.97
N GLU A 262 40.48 3.63 4.70
CA GLU A 262 39.07 3.37 4.98
C GLU A 262 38.47 4.49 5.84
N TRP A 263 39.21 4.96 6.85
CA TRP A 263 38.79 6.04 7.73
C TRP A 263 38.66 7.37 7.00
N VAL A 264 39.62 7.67 6.13
CA VAL A 264 39.59 8.86 5.26
C VAL A 264 38.37 8.83 4.34
N ASN A 265 38.05 7.66 3.76
CA ASN A 265 36.88 7.51 2.89
C ASN A 265 35.58 7.71 3.67
N LEU A 266 35.44 7.08 4.85
CA LEU A 266 34.27 7.25 5.71
C LEU A 266 34.05 8.70 6.13
N GLN A 267 35.12 9.40 6.53
CA GLN A 267 35.04 10.82 6.91
C GLN A 267 34.60 11.67 5.71
N LYS A 268 35.17 11.45 4.52
CA LYS A 268 34.82 12.18 3.31
C LYS A 268 33.38 11.91 2.86
N GLU A 269 32.91 10.67 2.96
CA GLU A 269 31.52 10.32 2.67
C GLU A 269 30.56 11.01 3.63
N ALA A 270 30.86 10.99 4.93
CA ALA A 270 30.09 11.71 5.93
C ALA A 270 30.04 13.22 5.64
N GLN A 271 31.18 13.86 5.36
CA GLN A 271 31.24 15.28 4.97
C GLN A 271 30.40 15.60 3.72
N ASN A 272 30.50 14.78 2.68
CA ASN A 272 29.73 14.96 1.45
C ASN A 272 28.22 14.80 1.70
N MET A 273 27.81 13.82 2.52
CA MET A 273 26.42 13.65 2.89
C MET A 273 25.89 14.81 3.74
N THR A 274 26.67 15.32 4.69
CA THR A 274 26.33 16.53 5.45
C THR A 274 26.11 17.73 4.54
N GLU A 275 27.03 17.96 3.60
CA GLU A 275 26.92 19.08 2.66
C GLU A 275 25.69 18.93 1.75
N LYS A 276 25.39 17.72 1.27
CA LYS A 276 24.14 17.43 0.53
C LYS A 276 22.90 17.72 1.37
N GLY A 277 22.94 17.36 2.66
CA GLY A 277 21.87 17.65 3.61
C GLY A 277 21.61 19.15 3.76
N ARG A 278 22.66 19.94 4.04
CA ARG A 278 22.57 21.40 4.14
C ARG A 278 22.04 22.04 2.85
N ARG A 279 22.54 21.62 1.68
CA ARG A 279 22.02 22.10 0.38
C ARG A 279 20.56 21.72 0.13
N ALA A 280 20.11 20.57 0.62
CA ALA A 280 18.70 20.19 0.53
C ALA A 280 17.82 21.06 1.44
N GLN A 281 18.32 21.37 2.64
CA GLN A 281 17.67 22.25 3.62
C GLN A 281 17.51 23.68 3.06
N GLU A 282 18.56 24.24 2.44
CA GLU A 282 18.52 25.55 1.77
C GLU A 282 17.46 25.62 0.64
N LYS A 283 17.12 24.48 0.04
CA LYS A 283 16.09 24.37 -1.00
C LYS A 283 14.67 24.11 -0.44
N GLY A 284 14.51 24.02 0.88
CA GLY A 284 13.26 23.66 1.53
C GLY A 284 12.94 22.15 1.51
N ASN A 285 13.87 21.29 1.06
CA ASN A 285 13.69 19.84 1.03
C ASN A 285 14.08 19.21 2.37
N THR A 286 13.30 19.50 3.41
CA THR A 286 13.60 19.14 4.81
C THR A 286 13.73 17.65 5.05
N TYR A 287 12.85 16.81 4.48
CA TYR A 287 12.96 15.36 4.59
C TYR A 287 14.24 14.82 3.95
N SER A 288 14.59 15.29 2.74
CA SER A 288 15.83 14.89 2.07
C SER A 288 17.06 15.34 2.87
N ALA A 289 17.01 16.53 3.47
CA ALA A 289 18.06 17.02 4.35
C ALA A 289 18.27 16.10 5.56
N ALA A 290 17.19 15.82 6.29
CA ALA A 290 17.19 14.89 7.43
C ALA A 290 17.75 13.51 7.04
N SER A 291 17.34 12.97 5.88
CA SER A 291 17.81 11.67 5.38
C SER A 291 19.31 11.66 5.08
N TYR A 292 19.82 12.68 4.37
CA TYR A 292 21.26 12.79 4.10
C TYR A 292 22.07 12.97 5.38
N CYS A 293 21.62 13.81 6.31
CA CYS A 293 22.33 14.07 7.56
C CYS A 293 22.30 12.86 8.51
N PHE A 294 21.20 12.11 8.60
CA PHE A 294 21.17 10.82 9.29
C PHE A 294 22.21 9.85 8.72
N GLY A 295 22.27 9.72 7.39
CA GLY A 295 23.28 8.87 6.74
C GLY A 295 24.72 9.34 6.94
N ALA A 296 24.94 10.65 7.12
CA ALA A 296 26.23 11.23 7.51
C ALA A 296 26.58 10.88 8.97
N ASN A 297 25.62 11.02 9.90
CA ASN A 297 25.80 10.69 11.30
C ASN A 297 26.19 9.23 11.51
N VAL A 298 25.50 8.29 10.85
CA VAL A 298 25.84 6.86 10.90
C VAL A 298 27.31 6.65 10.51
N LYS A 299 27.77 7.28 9.43
CA LYS A 299 29.16 7.16 8.96
C LYS A 299 30.16 7.78 9.94
N ALA A 300 29.85 8.97 10.45
CA ALA A 300 30.70 9.66 11.41
C ALA A 300 30.82 8.88 12.74
N HIS A 301 29.71 8.36 13.27
CA HIS A 301 29.73 7.51 14.46
C HIS A 301 30.47 6.19 14.23
N THR A 302 30.24 5.53 13.10
CA THR A 302 30.99 4.31 12.76
C THR A 302 32.49 4.59 12.70
N LEU A 303 32.89 5.75 12.15
CA LEU A 303 34.28 6.18 12.17
C LEU A 303 34.80 6.40 13.60
N ILE A 304 34.04 7.09 14.47
CA ILE A 304 34.41 7.29 15.89
C ILE A 304 34.72 5.94 16.55
N TYR A 305 33.83 4.97 16.47
CA TYR A 305 34.03 3.65 17.09
C TYR A 305 35.21 2.88 16.50
N LYS A 306 35.45 2.98 15.18
CA LYS A 306 36.62 2.38 14.52
C LYS A 306 37.94 3.01 14.94
N VAL A 307 37.95 4.33 15.18
CA VAL A 307 39.14 5.06 15.64
C VAL A 307 39.43 4.74 17.11
N LEU A 308 38.39 4.62 17.95
CA LEU A 308 38.52 4.25 19.36
C LEU A 308 39.09 2.84 19.56
N ASP A 309 38.89 1.93 18.60
CA ASP A 309 39.51 0.60 18.57
C ASP A 309 39.27 -0.17 19.89
N LEU A 310 37.99 -0.23 20.28
CA LEU A 310 37.54 -0.73 21.58
C LEU A 310 38.03 -2.16 21.86
N THR A 311 38.45 -2.42 23.10
CA THR A 311 38.75 -3.79 23.54
C THR A 311 37.47 -4.62 23.67
N GLU A 312 37.57 -5.94 23.83
CA GLU A 312 36.39 -6.79 24.08
C GLU A 312 35.62 -6.37 25.34
N GLU A 313 36.33 -5.94 26.39
CA GLU A 313 35.73 -5.45 27.63
C GLU A 313 34.99 -4.12 27.40
N ASP A 314 35.64 -3.15 26.73
CA ASP A 314 35.02 -1.86 26.39
C ASP A 314 33.82 -2.03 25.45
N THR A 315 33.91 -2.97 24.51
CA THR A 315 32.81 -3.31 23.58
C THR A 315 31.61 -3.87 24.34
N ALA A 316 31.83 -4.73 25.33
CA ALA A 316 30.77 -5.26 26.18
C ALA A 316 30.15 -4.17 27.06
N GLU A 317 30.96 -3.26 27.61
CA GLU A 317 30.48 -2.12 28.40
C GLU A 317 29.64 -1.16 27.56
N GLU A 318 30.10 -0.80 26.36
CA GLU A 318 29.35 0.10 25.46
C GLU A 318 28.05 -0.55 24.98
N SER A 319 28.08 -1.83 24.63
CA SER A 319 26.87 -2.58 24.27
C SER A 319 25.83 -2.55 25.40
N ALA A 320 26.27 -2.78 26.65
CA ALA A 320 25.40 -2.69 27.82
C ALA A 320 24.90 -1.25 28.07
N ALA A 321 25.73 -0.24 27.80
CA ALA A 321 25.34 1.17 27.91
C ALA A 321 24.26 1.54 26.88
N LEU A 322 24.45 1.16 25.61
CA LEU A 322 23.47 1.36 24.53
C LEU A 322 22.16 0.62 24.83
N GLN A 323 22.23 -0.64 25.28
CA GLN A 323 21.04 -1.39 25.66
C GLN A 323 20.25 -0.68 26.77
N ARG A 324 20.92 -0.13 27.79
CA ARG A 324 20.27 0.68 28.83
C ARG A 324 19.61 1.94 28.27
N LYS A 325 20.29 2.68 27.39
CA LYS A 325 19.73 3.88 26.75
C LYS A 325 18.47 3.53 25.94
N ILE A 326 18.52 2.43 25.17
CA ILE A 326 17.38 1.90 24.40
C ILE A 326 16.22 1.61 25.33
N ASP A 327 16.44 0.81 26.39
CA ASP A 327 15.37 0.38 27.30
C ASP A 327 14.77 1.52 28.12
N ASP A 328 15.58 2.52 28.49
CA ASP A 328 15.09 3.70 29.20
C ASP A 328 14.23 4.59 28.28
N PHE A 329 14.65 4.80 27.03
CA PHE A 329 13.87 5.55 26.07
C PHE A 329 12.60 4.82 25.62
N ASP A 330 12.65 3.49 25.53
CA ASP A 330 11.48 2.64 25.22
C ASP A 330 10.40 2.78 26.30
N LYS A 331 10.78 2.70 27.58
CA LYS A 331 9.86 2.92 28.71
C LYS A 331 9.24 4.32 28.71
N LEU A 332 10.01 5.35 28.31
CA LEU A 332 9.47 6.71 28.19
C LEU A 332 8.44 6.78 27.07
N THR A 333 8.71 6.13 25.93
CA THR A 333 7.83 6.08 24.76
C THR A 333 6.51 5.34 25.05
N GLU A 334 6.57 4.23 25.79
CA GLU A 334 5.38 3.48 26.20
C GLU A 334 4.44 4.27 27.11
N ARG A 335 5.00 5.12 27.98
CA ARG A 335 4.22 5.95 28.90
C ARG A 335 3.55 7.15 28.24
N ARG A 336 3.92 7.49 27.01
CA ARG A 336 3.31 8.62 26.29
C ARG A 336 1.88 8.26 25.90
N LYS A 337 0.97 9.17 26.25
CA LYS A 337 -0.42 9.12 25.82
C LYS A 337 -0.52 9.22 24.30
N LYS A 338 -1.58 8.62 23.75
CA LYS A 338 -1.87 8.58 22.32
C LYS A 338 -3.29 9.09 22.19
N GLU A 339 -3.44 10.39 21.96
CA GLU A 339 -4.75 11.06 21.92
C GLU A 339 -5.15 11.35 20.47
N THR A 340 -4.18 11.53 19.57
CA THR A 340 -4.38 11.80 18.14
C THR A 340 -3.80 10.71 17.24
N ILE A 341 -4.20 10.69 15.96
CA ILE A 341 -3.55 9.85 14.94
C ILE A 341 -2.06 10.18 14.80
N THR A 342 -1.68 11.45 14.92
CA THR A 342 -0.28 11.88 14.90
C THR A 342 0.50 11.27 16.07
N ASP A 343 -0.08 11.21 17.28
CA ASP A 343 0.58 10.54 18.41
C ASP A 343 0.75 9.04 18.18
N LEU A 344 -0.27 8.39 17.60
CA LEU A 344 -0.20 6.97 17.27
C LEU A 344 0.89 6.70 16.22
N GLN A 345 0.93 7.48 15.14
CA GLN A 345 1.95 7.39 14.11
C GLN A 345 3.34 7.70 14.65
N THR A 346 3.48 8.71 15.51
CA THR A 346 4.75 9.04 16.17
C THR A 346 5.21 7.88 17.04
N TYR A 347 4.31 7.28 17.84
CA TYR A 347 4.62 6.10 18.63
C TYR A 347 5.12 4.93 17.76
N MET A 348 4.46 4.67 16.64
CA MET A 348 4.85 3.63 15.70
C MET A 348 6.25 3.86 15.12
N ILE A 349 6.51 5.08 14.62
CA ILE A 349 7.79 5.49 14.01
C ILE A 349 8.94 5.44 15.01
N VAL A 350 8.69 5.87 16.25
CA VAL A 350 9.67 5.85 17.34
C VAL A 350 9.95 4.41 17.79
N LYS A 351 8.92 3.60 18.01
CA LYS A 351 9.10 2.20 18.42
C LYS A 351 9.80 1.37 17.35
N GLU A 352 9.54 1.60 16.06
CA GLU A 352 10.28 0.96 14.97
C GLU A 352 11.78 1.20 15.12
N ARG A 353 12.20 2.47 15.28
CA ARG A 353 13.62 2.85 15.44
C ARG A 353 14.25 2.17 16.64
N ILE A 354 13.53 2.09 17.76
CA ILE A 354 13.98 1.42 18.98
C ILE A 354 14.16 -0.09 18.75
N LEU A 355 13.18 -0.74 18.11
CA LEU A 355 13.23 -2.17 17.79
C LEU A 355 14.38 -2.50 16.84
N GLU A 356 14.59 -1.65 15.84
CA GLU A 356 15.69 -1.78 14.90
C GLU A 356 17.06 -1.62 15.58
N ALA A 357 17.22 -0.59 16.42
CA ALA A 357 18.44 -0.39 17.21
C ALA A 357 18.74 -1.61 18.10
N ARG A 358 17.71 -2.18 18.75
CA ARG A 358 17.81 -3.39 19.57
C ARG A 358 18.20 -4.62 18.75
N GLN A 359 17.61 -4.79 17.56
CA GLN A 359 17.94 -5.89 16.65
C GLN A 359 19.41 -5.83 16.23
N TYR A 360 19.88 -4.67 15.74
CA TYR A 360 21.27 -4.49 15.31
C TYR A 360 22.27 -4.71 16.44
N LEU A 361 21.94 -4.27 17.66
CA LEU A 361 22.76 -4.50 18.84
C LEU A 361 22.85 -6.00 19.19
N SER A 362 21.76 -6.76 19.03
CA SER A 362 21.71 -8.20 19.33
C SER A 362 22.43 -9.08 18.30
N THR A 363 22.53 -8.63 17.05
CA THR A 363 23.18 -9.37 15.95
C THR A 363 24.66 -9.01 15.78
N GLY A 364 25.14 -7.97 16.46
CA GLY A 364 26.51 -7.49 16.38
C GLY A 364 27.48 -8.34 17.18
N ASN A 365 28.55 -8.82 16.54
CA ASN A 365 29.66 -9.52 17.21
C ASN A 365 30.87 -8.60 17.46
N ASP A 366 30.83 -7.35 17.01
CA ASP A 366 31.90 -6.34 17.14
C ASP A 366 31.31 -4.93 17.35
N SER A 367 32.17 -3.89 17.39
CA SER A 367 31.78 -2.49 17.57
C SER A 367 31.25 -1.80 16.31
N SER A 368 31.27 -2.47 15.14
CA SER A 368 30.78 -1.94 13.86
C SER A 368 29.30 -1.48 13.87
N PRO A 369 28.35 -2.16 14.55
CA PRO A 369 26.96 -1.74 14.57
C PRO A 369 26.69 -0.59 15.54
N PHE A 370 27.59 -0.26 16.47
CA PHE A 370 27.32 0.75 17.50
C PHE A 370 27.04 2.13 16.92
N GLY A 371 27.71 2.50 15.82
CA GLY A 371 27.45 3.77 15.17
C GLY A 371 26.05 3.85 14.54
N TYR A 372 25.56 2.74 13.99
CA TYR A 372 24.19 2.66 13.52
C TYR A 372 23.18 2.66 14.67
N VAL A 373 23.44 1.89 15.72
CA VAL A 373 22.55 1.74 16.89
C VAL A 373 22.36 3.07 17.61
N ASP A 374 23.45 3.78 17.92
CA ASP A 374 23.39 5.07 18.62
C ASP A 374 22.65 6.12 17.77
N GLU A 375 22.93 6.17 16.47
CA GLU A 375 22.27 7.12 15.58
C GLU A 375 20.80 6.76 15.32
N ARG A 376 20.45 5.47 15.27
CA ARG A 376 19.05 5.05 15.14
C ARG A 376 18.25 5.37 16.39
N LEU A 377 18.85 5.23 17.57
CA LEU A 377 18.26 5.68 18.83
C LEU A 377 18.13 7.22 18.87
N ASN A 378 19.14 7.96 18.41
CA ASN A 378 19.08 9.42 18.30
C ASN A 378 17.93 9.86 17.36
N SER A 379 17.79 9.21 16.21
CA SER A 379 16.65 9.41 15.31
C SER A 379 15.32 9.15 16.03
N ALA A 380 15.22 8.14 16.89
CA ALA A 380 14.01 7.89 17.68
C ALA A 380 13.68 9.06 18.62
N VAL A 381 14.71 9.68 19.21
CA VAL A 381 14.56 10.88 20.06
C VAL A 381 14.10 12.08 19.23
N VAL A 382 14.77 12.36 18.12
CA VAL A 382 14.45 13.50 17.24
C VAL A 382 13.03 13.37 16.70
N TRP A 383 12.61 12.19 16.24
CA TRP A 383 11.25 11.97 15.74
C TRP A 383 10.18 12.01 16.84
N SER A 384 10.55 11.92 18.12
CA SER A 384 9.59 12.02 19.22
C SER A 384 9.03 13.43 19.43
N VAL A 385 9.59 14.46 18.77
CA VAL A 385 9.04 15.83 18.77
C VAL A 385 7.65 15.91 18.15
N PHE A 386 7.24 14.89 17.39
CA PHE A 386 5.92 14.83 16.80
C PHE A 386 4.78 14.53 17.80
N PHE A 387 5.11 14.06 19.00
CA PHE A 387 4.12 13.82 20.06
C PHE A 387 3.49 15.12 20.57
N GLY A 388 2.18 15.10 20.79
CA GLY A 388 1.43 16.22 21.36
C GLY A 388 1.20 17.38 20.39
N ASN A 389 1.39 17.16 19.08
CA ASN A 389 1.02 18.12 18.06
C ASN A 389 -0.48 18.15 17.80
N GLU A 390 -0.94 19.26 17.24
CA GLU A 390 -2.35 19.49 16.92
C GLU A 390 -2.87 18.41 15.96
N GLY A 391 -3.99 17.82 16.34
CA GLY A 391 -4.73 16.83 15.55
C GLY A 391 -6.10 16.61 16.18
N GLU A 392 -7.02 16.07 15.39
CA GLU A 392 -8.31 15.63 15.96
C GLU A 392 -8.06 14.49 16.95
N GLU A 393 -8.76 14.52 18.08
CA GLU A 393 -8.74 13.40 19.03
C GLU A 393 -9.48 12.20 18.42
N TYR A 394 -8.86 11.03 18.51
CA TYR A 394 -9.44 9.78 18.01
C TYR A 394 -9.64 8.79 19.15
N ASN A 395 -10.66 7.94 19.01
CA ASN A 395 -10.82 6.81 19.92
C ASN A 395 -9.75 5.75 19.63
N LEU A 396 -8.69 5.76 20.43
CA LEU A 396 -7.56 4.83 20.34
C LEU A 396 -7.59 3.78 21.46
N ASP A 397 -8.81 3.36 21.86
CA ASP A 397 -8.96 2.24 22.78
C ASP A 397 -8.41 0.93 22.20
N GLU A 398 -8.14 -0.03 23.08
CA GLU A 398 -7.51 -1.29 22.72
C GLU A 398 -8.37 -2.12 21.75
N GLU A 399 -9.70 -2.04 21.86
CA GLU A 399 -10.64 -2.75 20.99
C GLU A 399 -10.63 -2.17 19.56
N SER A 400 -10.59 -0.85 19.45
CA SER A 400 -10.49 -0.13 18.18
C SER A 400 -9.16 -0.42 17.49
N LEU A 401 -8.04 -0.34 18.21
CA LEU A 401 -6.71 -0.69 17.68
C LEU A 401 -6.64 -2.16 17.25
N LYS A 402 -7.25 -3.06 18.03
CA LYS A 402 -7.33 -4.48 17.68
C LYS A 402 -8.10 -4.68 16.38
N GLY A 403 -9.29 -4.10 16.25
CA GLY A 403 -10.10 -4.18 15.04
C GLY A 403 -9.38 -3.63 13.81
N SER A 404 -8.73 -2.47 13.92
CA SER A 404 -7.95 -1.91 12.81
C SER A 404 -6.75 -2.77 12.42
N CYS A 405 -6.05 -3.38 13.38
CA CYS A 405 -4.98 -4.33 13.09
C CYS A 405 -5.51 -5.57 12.35
N GLU A 406 -6.65 -6.15 12.78
CA GLU A 406 -7.27 -7.31 12.12
C GLU A 406 -7.61 -7.03 10.66
N GLU A 407 -8.19 -5.86 10.40
CA GLU A 407 -8.56 -5.44 9.04
C GLU A 407 -7.33 -5.29 8.14
N ILE A 408 -6.30 -4.57 8.59
CA ILE A 408 -5.08 -4.38 7.79
C ILE A 408 -4.33 -5.71 7.59
N LEU A 409 -4.28 -6.58 8.60
CA LEU A 409 -3.68 -7.92 8.44
C LEU A 409 -4.40 -8.73 7.36
N ALA A 410 -5.73 -8.72 7.36
CA ALA A 410 -6.51 -9.40 6.33
C ALA A 410 -6.21 -8.85 4.92
N GLU A 411 -6.09 -7.54 4.77
CA GLU A 411 -5.70 -6.92 3.49
C GLU A 411 -4.29 -7.32 3.05
N VAL A 412 -3.32 -7.38 3.98
CA VAL A 412 -1.94 -7.79 3.68
C VAL A 412 -1.89 -9.25 3.30
N ASP A 413 -2.59 -10.12 4.02
CA ASP A 413 -2.70 -11.55 3.69
C ASP A 413 -3.25 -11.72 2.27
N GLU A 414 -4.30 -10.97 1.91
CA GLU A 414 -4.87 -10.96 0.55
C GLU A 414 -3.85 -10.50 -0.50
N ARG A 415 -3.09 -9.43 -0.25
CA ARG A 415 -2.04 -8.96 -1.18
C ARG A 415 -0.89 -9.94 -1.31
N PHE A 416 -0.47 -10.56 -0.22
CA PHE A 416 0.55 -11.60 -0.23
C PHE A 416 0.11 -12.78 -1.10
N GLN A 417 -1.12 -13.27 -0.91
CA GLN A 417 -1.66 -14.37 -1.71
C GLN A 417 -1.79 -13.96 -3.19
N TYR A 418 -2.22 -12.72 -3.48
CA TYR A 418 -2.29 -12.19 -4.85
C TYR A 418 -0.92 -12.18 -5.53
N LEU A 419 0.11 -11.65 -4.86
CA LEU A 419 1.49 -11.64 -5.37
C LEU A 419 2.05 -13.05 -5.57
N ASN A 420 1.73 -13.97 -4.67
CA ASN A 420 2.19 -15.35 -4.73
C ASN A 420 1.66 -16.11 -5.97
N LEU A 421 0.59 -15.62 -6.62
CA LEU A 421 0.13 -16.13 -7.92
C LEU A 421 1.14 -15.86 -9.04
N PHE A 422 1.88 -14.75 -8.95
CA PHE A 422 2.82 -14.29 -9.97
C PHE A 422 4.28 -14.62 -9.64
N PHE A 423 4.64 -14.56 -8.35
CA PHE A 423 6.02 -14.71 -7.87
C PHE A 423 6.16 -15.77 -6.78
N PRO A 424 5.85 -17.05 -7.06
CA PRO A 424 5.93 -18.09 -6.05
C PRO A 424 7.35 -18.24 -5.51
N GLY A 425 7.51 -18.13 -4.20
CA GLY A 425 8.79 -18.34 -3.50
C GLY A 425 9.74 -17.14 -3.47
N LEU A 426 9.38 -15.99 -4.06
CA LEU A 426 10.19 -14.76 -4.05
C LEU A 426 9.78 -13.75 -2.97
N LEU A 427 8.80 -14.08 -2.13
CA LEU A 427 8.18 -13.15 -1.17
C LEU A 427 8.63 -13.41 0.28
N ASN A 428 9.88 -13.84 0.50
CA ASN A 428 10.35 -14.25 1.83
C ASN A 428 10.35 -13.09 2.83
N ASP A 429 10.83 -11.92 2.44
CA ASP A 429 10.89 -10.75 3.32
C ASP A 429 9.49 -10.25 3.66
N LEU A 430 8.60 -10.17 2.66
CA LEU A 430 7.19 -9.81 2.85
C LEU A 430 6.49 -10.79 3.80
N ARG A 431 6.75 -12.10 3.65
CA ARG A 431 6.23 -13.14 4.55
C ARG A 431 6.75 -12.96 5.98
N ASN A 432 8.04 -12.67 6.15
CA ASN A 432 8.63 -12.47 7.48
C ASN A 432 8.03 -11.24 8.17
N ASN A 433 7.86 -10.13 7.44
CA ASN A 433 7.22 -8.91 7.96
C ASN A 433 5.76 -9.17 8.38
N LEU A 434 5.01 -9.90 7.55
CA LEU A 434 3.64 -10.32 7.87
C LEU A 434 3.57 -11.22 9.11
N LEU A 435 4.47 -12.19 9.26
CA LEU A 435 4.55 -13.03 10.47
C LEU A 435 4.87 -12.22 11.73
N MET A 436 5.72 -11.20 11.62
CA MET A 436 5.99 -10.28 12.74
C MET A 436 4.75 -9.45 13.09
N ALA A 437 4.00 -8.95 12.12
CA ALA A 437 2.77 -8.21 12.37
C ALA A 437 1.71 -9.07 13.09
N HIS A 438 1.51 -10.33 12.65
CA HIS A 438 0.66 -11.31 13.33
C HIS A 438 1.12 -11.59 14.76
N LYS A 439 2.43 -11.71 15.00
CA LYS A 439 2.96 -11.87 16.36
C LYS A 439 2.59 -10.69 17.26
N HIS A 440 2.72 -9.44 16.79
CA HIS A 440 2.34 -8.27 17.58
C HIS A 440 0.84 -8.21 17.87
N TYR A 441 0.00 -8.68 16.93
CA TYR A 441 -1.42 -8.87 17.18
C TYR A 441 -1.68 -9.88 18.31
N GLU A 442 -1.05 -11.06 18.26
CA GLU A 442 -1.19 -12.10 19.27
C GLU A 442 -0.70 -11.68 20.66
N THR A 443 0.32 -10.82 20.74
CA THR A 443 0.86 -10.30 22.01
C THR A 443 0.13 -9.08 22.55
N GLY A 444 -0.92 -8.59 21.86
CA GLY A 444 -1.70 -7.41 22.27
C GLY A 444 -1.05 -6.06 21.94
N GLU A 445 0.05 -6.06 21.19
CA GLU A 445 0.75 -4.84 20.75
C GLU A 445 0.11 -4.28 19.46
N HIS A 446 -1.19 -4.02 19.50
CA HIS A 446 -2.00 -3.70 18.31
C HIS A 446 -1.50 -2.47 17.53
N ALA A 447 -0.97 -1.45 18.21
CA ALA A 447 -0.37 -0.30 17.55
C ALA A 447 0.87 -0.67 16.70
N LEU A 448 1.70 -1.61 17.19
CA LEU A 448 2.84 -2.12 16.42
C LEU A 448 2.40 -3.04 15.29
N CYS A 449 1.35 -3.84 15.51
CA CYS A 449 0.73 -4.59 14.43
C CYS A 449 0.27 -3.67 13.29
N ILE A 450 -0.54 -2.63 13.59
CA ILE A 450 -1.05 -1.70 12.57
C ILE A 450 0.10 -1.13 11.75
N TYR A 451 1.17 -0.71 12.41
CA TYR A 451 2.35 -0.17 11.73
C TYR A 451 3.02 -1.17 10.79
N LEU A 452 3.40 -2.35 11.30
CA LEU A 452 4.10 -3.35 10.50
C LEU A 452 3.22 -3.89 9.38
N ALA A 453 1.93 -4.10 9.65
CA ALA A 453 0.97 -4.52 8.64
C ALA A 453 0.80 -3.44 7.57
N SER A 454 0.68 -2.16 7.93
CA SER A 454 0.58 -1.04 6.98
C SER A 454 1.84 -0.92 6.10
N ARG A 455 3.03 -1.04 6.70
CA ARG A 455 4.29 -1.03 5.95
C ARG A 455 4.37 -2.21 4.97
N THR A 456 4.00 -3.40 5.44
CA THR A 456 3.97 -4.62 4.62
C THR A 456 2.94 -4.51 3.49
N LYS A 457 1.77 -3.89 3.74
CA LYS A 457 0.76 -3.58 2.72
C LYS A 457 1.35 -2.67 1.64
N ALA A 458 2.08 -1.64 2.04
CA ALA A 458 2.73 -0.70 1.12
C ALA A 458 3.80 -1.41 0.26
N GLU A 459 4.68 -2.20 0.87
CA GLU A 459 5.67 -3.03 0.15
C GLU A 459 4.99 -3.96 -0.87
N ALA A 460 3.93 -4.67 -0.45
CA ALA A 460 3.18 -5.54 -1.35
C ALA A 460 2.56 -4.76 -2.52
N ASN A 461 1.95 -3.60 -2.25
CA ASN A 461 1.35 -2.76 -3.29
C ASN A 461 2.38 -2.23 -4.30
N ILE A 462 3.59 -1.87 -3.85
CA ILE A 462 4.69 -1.51 -4.76
C ILE A 462 5.03 -2.68 -5.67
N MET A 463 5.19 -3.89 -5.12
CA MET A 463 5.47 -5.09 -5.90
C MET A 463 4.37 -5.38 -6.92
N VAL A 464 3.09 -5.23 -6.54
CA VAL A 464 1.96 -5.40 -7.45
C VAL A 464 2.00 -4.33 -8.56
N THR A 465 2.38 -3.10 -8.23
CA THR A 465 2.42 -1.99 -9.21
C THR A 465 3.52 -2.20 -10.25
N MET A 466 4.63 -2.83 -9.85
CA MET A 466 5.71 -3.19 -10.77
C MET A 466 5.33 -4.32 -11.75
N LEU A 467 4.19 -5.01 -11.55
CA LEU A 467 3.70 -6.02 -12.49
C LEU A 467 3.34 -5.38 -13.84
N GLY A 468 4.14 -5.68 -14.87
CA GLY A 468 3.89 -5.22 -16.24
C GLY A 468 4.56 -3.88 -16.58
N VAL A 469 5.34 -3.30 -15.67
CA VAL A 469 6.28 -2.22 -16.01
C VAL A 469 7.41 -2.83 -16.83
N LYS A 470 7.65 -2.29 -18.03
CA LYS A 470 8.78 -2.72 -18.87
C LYS A 470 10.09 -2.21 -18.25
N GLU A 471 11.14 -3.03 -18.33
CA GLU A 471 12.49 -2.69 -17.86
C GLU A 471 12.99 -1.36 -18.47
N GLU A 472 12.63 -1.10 -19.73
CA GLU A 472 12.94 0.14 -20.48
C GLU A 472 12.40 1.43 -19.82
N VAL A 473 11.40 1.35 -18.93
CA VAL A 473 10.81 2.50 -18.21
C VAL A 473 11.53 2.77 -16.88
N VAL A 474 12.29 1.80 -16.37
CA VAL A 474 12.96 1.90 -15.05
C VAL A 474 14.27 2.68 -15.15
N ASP A 475 14.93 2.70 -16.31
CA ASP A 475 16.22 3.37 -16.53
C ASP A 475 16.14 4.92 -16.55
N GLU A 476 14.94 5.52 -16.46
CA GLU A 476 14.74 6.98 -16.48
C GLU A 476 14.51 7.63 -15.08
N VAL A 477 14.58 6.87 -13.97
CA VAL A 477 14.30 7.39 -12.61
C VAL A 477 15.55 7.55 -11.75
#